data_AF-A0A940ZEE3-F1
#
_entry.id   AF-A0A940ZEE3-F1
#
_cell.length_a   1.000
_cell.length_b   1.000
_cell.length_c   1.000
_cell.angle_alpha   90.00
_cell.angle_beta   90.00
_cell.angle_gamma   90.00
#
_symmetry.space_group_name_H-M   'P 1'
#
loop_
_entity.id
_entity.type
_entity.pdbx_description
1 polymer ?
#
loop_
_entity_poly.entity_id
_entity_poly.type
_entity_poly.pdbx_seq_one_letter_code
_entity_poly.pdbx_strand_id
1 'polypeptide(L)'
;MRNQVILVGTLLLAVGALVSSGWGDSALVPYPKGYRGWTHVKSMIIQPGHALYDTFGGIHHIYANKTAMKALQSGKAFPGGAILIFDLLEVKSADNTLTEGQRKVLGVMQKDSKRFAGTGGWGFEGFKGDTQERVVSDAKTACFDCHATESRSLRFQAEKVRDYILGNQATWIAVIGLETGLFKTISDRSKKGVSADALSKDMGFDLGAVRAWCRSAYAYGFLEWEEESGYRLGPHMEELLLKPDHPAYQGGQIEFYAALNESYRRYPQFLRSGEN
;
A
#
# COMPACT_ATOMS: atom_id res chain seq x y z
N MET A 1 20.07 67.24 54.32
CA MET A 1 18.75 66.65 54.62
C MET A 1 18.77 65.21 54.13
N ARG A 2 18.52 64.27 55.04
CA ARG A 2 18.81 62.84 54.95
C ARG A 2 17.45 62.12 54.90
N ASN A 3 16.99 61.73 53.72
CA ASN A 3 15.76 60.94 53.54
C ASN A 3 16.16 59.57 52.97
N GLN A 4 16.20 58.54 53.82
CA GLN A 4 15.08 57.66 54.20
C GLN A 4 14.93 56.50 53.21
N VAL A 5 15.39 55.35 53.70
CA VAL A 5 15.15 54.00 53.22
C VAL A 5 13.64 53.74 53.24
N ILE A 6 13.08 53.32 52.11
CA ILE A 6 11.82 52.58 52.08
C ILE A 6 12.08 51.29 51.31
N LEU A 7 12.13 50.22 52.09
CA LEU A 7 12.08 48.83 51.66
C LEU A 7 10.62 48.53 51.31
N VAL A 8 10.31 48.24 50.04
CA VAL A 8 9.01 47.61 49.67
C VAL A 8 9.32 46.29 49.01
N GLY A 9 8.77 45.24 49.61
CA GLY A 9 8.99 43.85 49.27
C GLY A 9 8.33 43.43 47.96
N THR A 10 8.99 42.43 47.39
CA THR A 10 8.60 41.38 46.45
C THR A 10 7.11 41.25 46.12
N LEU A 11 6.79 41.31 44.81
CA LEU A 11 5.80 40.42 44.21
C LEU A 11 6.27 40.03 42.80
N LEU A 12 6.97 38.89 42.69
CA LEU A 12 7.25 38.23 41.41
C LEU A 12 5.92 37.74 40.83
N LEU A 13 5.35 38.50 39.90
CA LEU A 13 4.35 37.98 38.97
C LEU A 13 5.09 37.21 37.88
N ALA A 14 5.26 35.90 38.11
CA ALA A 14 5.61 34.96 37.07
C ALA A 14 4.46 34.91 36.06
N VAL A 15 4.55 35.71 35.00
CA VAL A 15 3.71 35.56 33.81
C VAL A 15 4.13 34.24 33.17
N GLY A 16 3.37 33.19 33.47
CA GLY A 16 3.48 31.92 32.76
C GLY A 16 3.24 32.18 31.28
N ALA A 17 4.31 32.09 30.48
CA ALA A 17 4.18 31.97 29.05
C ALA A 17 3.36 30.71 28.77
N LEU A 18 2.10 30.90 28.38
CA LEU A 18 1.32 29.87 27.69
C LEU A 18 2.07 29.58 26.40
N VAL A 19 2.93 28.57 26.45
CA VAL A 19 3.48 27.96 25.25
C VAL A 19 2.30 27.25 24.59
N SER A 20 1.64 27.94 23.66
CA SER A 20 0.78 27.29 22.70
C SER A 20 1.64 26.25 21.98
N SER A 21 1.42 24.97 22.30
CA SER A 21 1.95 23.84 21.54
C SER A 21 1.23 23.81 20.19
N GLY A 22 1.58 24.76 19.33
CA GLY A 22 1.25 24.70 17.91
C GLY A 22 1.87 23.43 17.35
N TRP A 23 1.02 22.50 16.93
CA TRP A 23 1.45 21.44 16.04
C TRP A 23 1.96 22.12 14.77
N GLY A 24 3.29 22.19 14.65
CA GLY A 24 3.94 22.92 13.57
C GLY A 24 3.59 22.36 12.20
N ASP A 25 3.77 23.19 11.17
CA ASP A 25 3.52 22.99 9.73
C ASP A 25 3.94 21.63 9.12
N SER A 26 4.69 20.78 9.83
CA SER A 26 5.09 19.44 9.38
C SER A 26 3.93 18.42 9.34
N ALA A 27 2.76 18.74 9.90
CA ALA A 27 1.59 17.86 9.91
C ALA A 27 0.60 18.09 8.74
N LEU A 28 0.86 19.06 7.86
CA LEU A 28 -0.10 19.47 6.83
C LEU A 28 0.20 18.85 5.46
N VAL A 29 -0.85 18.49 4.72
CA VAL A 29 -0.72 18.06 3.31
C VAL A 29 -0.58 19.30 2.43
N PRO A 30 0.43 19.37 1.54
CA PRO A 30 0.58 20.51 0.63
C PRO A 30 -0.54 20.58 -0.43
N TYR A 31 -0.80 21.78 -0.95
CA TYR A 31 -1.67 21.93 -2.11
C TYR A 31 -1.05 21.24 -3.35
N PRO A 32 -1.80 20.39 -4.08
CA PRO A 32 -1.27 19.52 -5.11
C PRO A 32 -1.17 20.26 -6.45
N LYS A 33 -0.19 21.15 -6.61
CA LYS A 33 -0.02 21.94 -7.84
C LYS A 33 0.03 21.04 -9.09
N GLY A 34 -0.76 21.39 -10.11
CA GLY A 34 -0.78 20.71 -11.41
C GLY A 34 -1.51 19.36 -11.44
N TYR A 35 -2.23 18.98 -10.39
CA TYR A 35 -2.88 17.66 -10.32
C TYR A 35 -3.88 17.36 -11.43
N ARG A 36 -4.48 18.38 -12.05
CA ARG A 36 -5.40 18.20 -13.20
C ARG A 36 -4.69 17.57 -14.41
N GLY A 37 -3.35 17.63 -14.47
CA GLY A 37 -2.55 16.92 -15.47
C GLY A 37 -2.15 15.50 -15.05
N TRP A 38 -2.57 15.03 -13.87
CA TRP A 38 -2.35 13.65 -13.44
C TRP A 38 -3.40 12.72 -14.03
N THR A 39 -3.23 11.42 -13.81
CA THR A 39 -4.17 10.43 -14.32
C THR A 39 -5.52 10.59 -13.65
N HIS A 40 -6.55 10.82 -14.46
CA HIS A 40 -7.95 10.71 -14.06
C HIS A 40 -8.31 9.23 -13.87
N VAL A 41 -8.77 8.88 -12.67
CA VAL A 41 -9.06 7.49 -12.27
C VAL A 41 -10.52 7.15 -12.55
N LYS A 42 -11.43 8.02 -12.10
CA LYS A 42 -12.88 7.84 -12.22
C LYS A 42 -13.60 9.15 -11.95
N SER A 43 -14.88 9.17 -12.32
CA SER A 43 -15.83 10.20 -11.90
C SER A 43 -17.04 9.56 -11.24
N MET A 44 -17.78 10.33 -10.45
CA MET A 44 -19.11 9.96 -9.97
C MET A 44 -19.93 11.22 -9.73
N ILE A 45 -21.24 11.10 -9.97
CA ILE A 45 -22.23 12.14 -9.65
C ILE A 45 -23.04 11.67 -8.45
N ILE A 46 -23.15 12.52 -7.44
CA ILE A 46 -24.00 12.30 -6.26
C ILE A 46 -25.20 13.25 -6.39
N GLN A 47 -26.39 12.66 -6.58
CA GLN A 47 -27.65 13.38 -6.79
C GLN A 47 -28.51 13.44 -5.51
N PRO A 48 -29.51 14.33 -5.44
CA PRO A 48 -30.47 14.35 -4.34
C PRO A 48 -31.06 12.97 -4.06
N GLY A 49 -31.21 12.62 -2.79
CA GLY A 49 -31.67 11.30 -2.34
C GLY A 49 -30.54 10.31 -1.99
N HIS A 50 -29.29 10.60 -2.35
CA HIS A 50 -28.14 9.84 -1.86
C HIS A 50 -27.74 10.29 -0.44
N ALA A 51 -27.37 9.36 0.44
CA ALA A 51 -27.03 9.66 1.85
C ALA A 51 -25.86 10.64 2.04
N LEU A 52 -24.99 10.76 1.03
CA LEU A 52 -23.84 11.69 1.03
C LEU A 52 -24.11 13.00 0.30
N TYR A 53 -25.35 13.28 -0.13
CA TYR A 53 -25.64 14.44 -0.97
C TYR A 53 -25.36 15.77 -0.29
N ASP A 54 -25.71 15.92 0.99
CA ASP A 54 -25.53 17.20 1.70
C ASP A 54 -24.05 17.60 1.80
N THR A 55 -23.17 16.61 1.96
CA THR A 55 -21.73 16.84 2.07
C THR A 55 -21.03 16.87 0.70
N PHE A 56 -21.36 15.93 -0.19
CA PHE A 56 -20.62 15.66 -1.42
C PHE A 56 -21.47 15.70 -2.70
N GLY A 57 -22.68 16.23 -2.63
CA GLY A 57 -23.57 16.41 -3.77
C GLY A 57 -22.90 17.25 -4.86
N GLY A 58 -23.00 16.78 -6.11
CA GLY A 58 -22.28 17.31 -7.26
C GLY A 58 -21.58 16.22 -8.07
N ILE A 59 -20.64 16.62 -8.91
CA ILE A 59 -19.78 15.73 -9.70
C ILE A 59 -18.39 15.79 -9.12
N HIS A 60 -17.80 14.63 -8.86
CA HIS A 60 -16.42 14.58 -8.44
C HIS A 60 -15.57 13.72 -9.36
N HIS A 61 -14.34 14.15 -9.51
CA HIS A 61 -13.29 13.44 -10.24
C HIS A 61 -12.22 12.99 -9.27
N ILE A 62 -11.74 11.77 -9.46
CA ILE A 62 -10.60 11.24 -8.71
C ILE A 62 -9.36 11.32 -9.60
N TYR A 63 -8.31 11.96 -9.11
CA TYR A 63 -7.00 11.97 -9.76
C TYR A 63 -5.97 11.27 -8.91
N ALA A 64 -5.01 10.62 -9.55
CA ALA A 64 -3.93 9.92 -8.87
C ALA A 64 -2.59 10.26 -9.49
N ASN A 65 -1.59 10.57 -8.66
CA ASN A 65 -0.24 10.72 -9.14
C ASN A 65 0.34 9.37 -9.62
N LYS A 66 1.48 9.40 -10.32
CA LYS A 66 2.13 8.18 -10.86
C LYS A 66 2.34 7.10 -9.81
N THR A 67 2.69 7.49 -8.59
CA THR A 67 2.92 6.59 -7.45
C THR A 67 1.65 5.90 -7.00
N ALA A 68 0.55 6.65 -6.83
CA ALA A 68 -0.75 6.10 -6.49
C ALA A 68 -1.32 5.22 -7.61
N MET A 69 -1.15 5.61 -8.87
CA MET A 69 -1.60 4.83 -10.02
C MET A 69 -0.97 3.44 -10.10
N LYS A 70 0.34 3.32 -9.84
CA LYS A 70 1.02 2.02 -9.82
C LYS A 70 0.42 1.09 -8.76
N ALA A 71 0.08 1.63 -7.59
CA ALA A 71 -0.56 0.86 -6.52
C ALA A 71 -1.97 0.43 -6.93
N LEU A 72 -2.78 1.36 -7.47
CA LEU A 72 -4.12 1.06 -7.98
C LEU A 72 -4.13 -0.02 -9.05
N GLN A 73 -3.18 0.01 -10.00
CA GLN A 73 -3.07 -0.97 -11.08
C GLN A 73 -2.63 -2.35 -10.60
N SER A 74 -1.72 -2.39 -9.63
CA SER A 74 -1.18 -3.66 -9.11
C SER A 74 -2.02 -4.28 -7.99
N GLY A 75 -2.99 -3.55 -7.46
CA GLY A 75 -3.76 -3.95 -6.27
C GLY A 75 -2.94 -3.98 -4.98
N LYS A 76 -1.69 -3.47 -4.99
CA LYS A 76 -0.80 -3.46 -3.83
C LYS A 76 -1.07 -2.25 -2.93
N ALA A 77 -0.56 -2.31 -1.70
CA ALA A 77 -0.60 -1.20 -0.77
C ALA A 77 0.05 0.08 -1.35
N PHE A 78 -0.53 1.24 -1.03
CA PHE A 78 -0.01 2.53 -1.48
C PHE A 78 1.36 2.84 -0.83
N PRO A 79 2.42 3.06 -1.63
CA PRO A 79 3.73 3.44 -1.09
C PRO A 79 3.75 4.91 -0.66
N GLY A 80 4.77 5.28 0.13
CA GLY A 80 4.99 6.67 0.53
C GLY A 80 5.08 7.62 -0.67
N GLY A 81 4.45 8.78 -0.56
CA GLY A 81 4.35 9.77 -1.64
C GLY A 81 3.20 9.53 -2.63
N ALA A 82 2.39 8.48 -2.46
CA ALA A 82 1.13 8.35 -3.18
C ALA A 82 0.19 9.50 -2.83
N ILE A 83 -0.44 10.10 -3.85
CA ILE A 83 -1.41 11.19 -3.69
C ILE A 83 -2.67 10.86 -4.48
N LEU A 84 -3.82 10.96 -3.80
CA LEU A 84 -5.15 10.88 -4.38
C LEU A 84 -5.88 12.21 -4.18
N ILE A 85 -6.56 12.64 -5.21
CA ILE A 85 -7.32 13.88 -5.24
C ILE A 85 -8.79 13.57 -5.41
N PHE A 86 -9.62 14.20 -4.59
CA PHE A 86 -11.07 14.26 -4.73
C PHE A 86 -11.45 15.68 -5.14
N ASP A 87 -11.83 15.87 -6.39
CA ASP A 87 -12.12 17.18 -6.97
C ASP A 87 -13.63 17.31 -7.16
N LEU A 88 -14.32 17.98 -6.24
CA LEU A 88 -15.79 18.09 -6.25
C LEU A 88 -16.24 19.43 -6.82
N LEU A 89 -17.10 19.35 -7.82
CA LEU A 89 -17.73 20.47 -8.49
C LEU A 89 -19.25 20.37 -8.37
N GLU A 90 -19.90 21.53 -8.50
CA GLU A 90 -21.33 21.58 -8.74
C GLU A 90 -21.69 20.88 -10.05
N VAL A 91 -22.93 20.43 -10.15
CA VAL A 91 -23.52 19.96 -11.41
C VAL A 91 -24.61 20.93 -11.81
N LYS A 92 -24.50 21.47 -13.02
CA LYS A 92 -25.53 22.27 -13.67
C LYS A 92 -26.33 21.36 -14.59
N SER A 93 -27.62 21.26 -14.32
CA SER A 93 -28.57 20.53 -15.17
C SER A 93 -29.37 21.52 -15.99
N ALA A 94 -29.24 21.44 -17.32
CA ALA A 94 -29.98 22.28 -18.26
C ALA A 94 -30.09 21.56 -19.61
N ASP A 95 -31.21 21.71 -20.31
CA ASP A 95 -31.42 21.19 -21.67
C ASP A 95 -31.09 19.70 -21.83
N ASN A 96 -31.48 18.88 -20.84
CA ASN A 96 -31.17 17.44 -20.76
C ASN A 96 -29.66 17.11 -20.74
N THR A 97 -28.83 18.07 -20.35
CA THR A 97 -27.38 17.89 -20.16
C THR A 97 -26.99 18.10 -18.70
N LEU A 98 -25.90 17.44 -18.30
CA LEU A 98 -25.23 17.69 -17.03
C LEU A 98 -23.85 18.27 -17.35
N THR A 99 -23.57 19.46 -16.83
CA THR A 99 -22.29 20.15 -17.00
C THR A 99 -21.67 20.49 -15.66
N GLU A 100 -20.35 20.61 -15.64
CA GLU A 100 -19.62 21.02 -14.45
C GLU A 100 -19.88 22.50 -14.12
N GLY A 101 -20.16 22.79 -12.85
CA GLY A 101 -20.29 24.13 -12.30
C GLY A 101 -19.03 24.58 -11.56
N GLN A 102 -19.19 25.43 -10.55
CA GLN A 102 -18.04 25.87 -9.76
C GLN A 102 -17.50 24.72 -8.91
N ARG A 103 -16.18 24.75 -8.65
CA ARG A 103 -15.60 23.84 -7.67
C ARG A 103 -16.11 24.16 -6.28
N LYS A 104 -16.54 23.14 -5.55
CA LYS A 104 -16.92 23.22 -4.14
C LYS A 104 -15.71 23.01 -3.23
N VAL A 105 -14.99 21.91 -3.42
CA VAL A 105 -13.86 21.53 -2.57
C VAL A 105 -12.88 20.64 -3.31
N LEU A 106 -11.60 20.79 -2.98
CA LEU A 106 -10.52 19.89 -3.38
C LEU A 106 -10.01 19.10 -2.17
N GLY A 107 -10.41 17.84 -2.06
CA GLY A 107 -9.88 16.89 -1.09
C GLY A 107 -8.56 16.30 -1.55
N VAL A 108 -7.59 16.19 -0.64
CA VAL A 108 -6.24 15.71 -0.91
C VAL A 108 -5.84 14.68 0.14
N MET A 109 -5.45 13.49 -0.32
CA MET A 109 -4.92 12.43 0.50
C MET A 109 -3.47 12.16 0.12
N GLN A 110 -2.54 12.21 1.08
CA GLN A 110 -1.13 11.91 0.84
C GLN A 110 -0.63 10.81 1.77
N LYS A 111 -0.04 9.76 1.19
CA LYS A 111 0.57 8.66 1.95
C LYS A 111 1.93 9.08 2.50
N ASP A 112 2.05 9.07 3.82
CA ASP A 112 3.32 9.10 4.53
C ASP A 112 3.11 8.43 5.89
N SER A 113 3.58 7.19 6.03
CA SER A 113 3.36 6.38 7.24
C SER A 113 4.04 6.96 8.48
N LYS A 114 5.15 7.71 8.30
CA LYS A 114 5.87 8.30 9.43
C LYS A 114 5.19 9.60 9.86
N ARG A 115 4.88 10.47 8.90
CA ARG A 115 4.30 11.79 9.17
C ARG A 115 2.86 11.72 9.66
N PHE A 116 2.08 10.75 9.19
CA PHE A 116 0.65 10.64 9.46
C PHE A 116 0.28 9.38 10.24
N ALA A 117 1.13 8.97 11.19
CA ALA A 117 0.92 7.74 11.96
C ALA A 117 -0.44 7.69 12.67
N GLY A 118 -0.95 8.83 13.15
CA GLY A 118 -2.24 8.94 13.86
C GLY A 118 -3.49 8.71 12.99
N THR A 119 -3.33 8.69 11.66
CA THR A 119 -4.40 8.56 10.66
C THR A 119 -4.08 7.45 9.66
N GLY A 120 -3.50 6.34 10.14
CA GLY A 120 -3.19 5.16 9.30
C GLY A 120 -2.10 5.43 8.25
N GLY A 121 -1.29 6.47 8.45
CA GLY A 121 -0.24 6.88 7.53
C GLY A 121 -0.74 7.64 6.31
N TRP A 122 -1.93 8.23 6.39
CA TRP A 122 -2.52 9.11 5.39
C TRP A 122 -2.78 10.50 5.96
N GLY A 123 -2.28 11.53 5.31
CA GLY A 123 -2.65 12.91 5.59
C GLY A 123 -3.88 13.27 4.77
N PHE A 124 -4.77 14.06 5.35
CA PHE A 124 -6.01 14.49 4.72
C PHE A 124 -6.10 16.01 4.79
N GLU A 125 -6.48 16.62 3.68
CA GLU A 125 -6.74 18.06 3.61
C GLU A 125 -7.87 18.36 2.65
N GLY A 126 -8.59 19.46 2.88
CA GLY A 126 -9.59 19.99 1.97
C GLY A 126 -9.28 21.45 1.67
N PHE A 127 -9.35 21.85 0.41
CA PHE A 127 -9.21 23.25 -0.01
C PHE A 127 -10.51 23.78 -0.59
N LYS A 128 -10.88 25.01 -0.21
CA LYS A 128 -12.15 25.65 -0.61
C LYS A 128 -12.12 26.11 -2.05
N GLY A 129 -13.03 25.60 -2.86
CA GLY A 129 -13.15 25.99 -4.27
C GLY A 129 -11.81 25.94 -5.00
N ASP A 130 -11.51 26.98 -5.77
CA ASP A 130 -10.23 27.13 -6.48
C ASP A 130 -9.13 27.85 -5.66
N THR A 131 -9.30 27.96 -4.34
CA THR A 131 -8.33 28.64 -3.47
C THR A 131 -7.40 27.63 -2.76
N GLN A 132 -6.43 28.14 -2.00
CA GLN A 132 -5.60 27.33 -1.08
C GLN A 132 -6.06 27.47 0.39
N GLU A 133 -7.23 28.06 0.62
CA GLU A 133 -7.86 28.13 1.95
C GLU A 133 -8.21 26.71 2.41
N ARG A 134 -7.65 26.28 3.54
CA ARG A 134 -7.91 24.96 4.15
C ARG A 134 -9.24 24.96 4.87
N VAL A 135 -10.02 23.89 4.69
CA VAL A 135 -11.35 23.73 5.31
C VAL A 135 -11.43 22.55 6.29
N VAL A 136 -10.34 21.79 6.44
CA VAL A 136 -10.28 20.66 7.38
C VAL A 136 -9.62 21.11 8.68
N SER A 137 -10.39 21.17 9.76
CA SER A 137 -9.88 21.51 11.10
C SER A 137 -9.42 20.29 11.89
N ASP A 138 -10.03 19.12 11.66
CA ASP A 138 -9.61 17.84 12.25
C ASP A 138 -9.66 16.73 11.19
N ALA A 139 -8.50 16.40 10.65
CA ALA A 139 -8.34 15.36 9.63
C ALA A 139 -8.80 13.96 10.10
N LYS A 140 -8.77 13.69 11.40
CA LYS A 140 -9.13 12.38 11.94
C LYS A 140 -10.64 12.15 11.83
N THR A 141 -11.42 13.05 12.43
CA THR A 141 -12.89 12.93 12.46
C THR A 141 -13.53 13.31 11.13
N ALA A 142 -13.01 14.31 10.43
CA ALA A 142 -13.60 14.79 9.18
C ALA A 142 -13.32 13.86 7.97
N CYS A 143 -12.26 13.05 8.02
CA CYS A 143 -11.84 12.25 6.87
C CYS A 143 -11.43 10.82 7.25
N PHE A 144 -10.47 10.67 8.16
CA PHE A 144 -9.87 9.37 8.43
C PHE A 144 -10.86 8.33 8.95
N ASP A 145 -11.77 8.67 9.86
CA ASP A 145 -12.66 7.67 10.47
C ASP A 145 -13.55 6.96 9.44
N CYS A 146 -14.03 7.68 8.42
CA CYS A 146 -14.77 7.10 7.29
C CYS A 146 -13.85 6.32 6.33
N HIS A 147 -12.63 6.80 6.06
CA HIS A 147 -11.66 6.09 5.22
C HIS A 147 -11.01 4.88 5.92
N ALA A 148 -11.02 4.84 7.26
CA ALA A 148 -10.57 3.70 8.05
C ALA A 148 -11.55 2.52 7.92
N THR A 149 -12.83 2.77 7.70
CA THR A 149 -13.82 1.72 7.41
C THR A 149 -13.57 1.00 6.09
N GLU A 150 -13.01 1.65 5.06
CA GLU A 150 -12.60 0.95 3.81
C GLU A 150 -11.59 -0.16 4.10
N SER A 151 -10.60 0.09 4.96
CA SER A 151 -9.62 -0.91 5.42
C SER A 151 -10.21 -2.02 6.31
N ARG A 152 -11.49 -1.90 6.67
CA ARG A 152 -12.26 -2.89 7.43
C ARG A 152 -13.42 -3.48 6.62
N SER A 153 -13.55 -3.11 5.35
CA SER A 153 -14.57 -3.68 4.47
C SER A 153 -14.33 -5.17 4.26
N LEU A 154 -15.41 -5.94 4.06
CA LEU A 154 -15.32 -7.37 3.74
C LEU A 154 -14.41 -7.62 2.52
N ARG A 155 -14.50 -6.75 1.51
CA ARG A 155 -13.68 -6.83 0.30
C ARG A 155 -12.19 -6.69 0.61
N PHE A 156 -11.81 -5.65 1.35
CA PHE A 156 -10.42 -5.42 1.71
C PHE A 156 -9.87 -6.52 2.63
N GLN A 157 -10.67 -6.99 3.58
CA GLN A 157 -10.29 -8.11 4.43
C GLN A 157 -10.16 -9.42 3.64
N ALA A 158 -11.04 -9.68 2.67
CA ALA A 158 -10.95 -10.84 1.79
C ALA A 158 -9.71 -10.80 0.89
N GLU A 159 -9.33 -9.62 0.39
CA GLU A 159 -8.08 -9.42 -0.35
C GLU A 159 -6.87 -9.73 0.53
N LYS A 160 -6.82 -9.25 1.79
CA LYS A 160 -5.76 -9.62 2.74
C LYS A 160 -5.66 -11.13 2.98
N VAL A 161 -6.80 -11.80 3.21
CA VAL A 161 -6.81 -13.26 3.40
C VAL A 161 -6.30 -13.97 2.15
N ARG A 162 -6.68 -13.50 0.96
CA ARG A 162 -6.17 -14.03 -0.31
C ARG A 162 -4.66 -13.85 -0.44
N ASP A 163 -4.12 -12.70 -0.06
CA ASP A 163 -2.68 -12.43 -0.10
C ASP A 163 -1.91 -13.40 0.80
N TYR A 164 -2.42 -13.73 1.98
CA TYR A 164 -1.80 -14.75 2.85
C TYR A 164 -1.81 -16.14 2.22
N ILE A 165 -2.92 -16.52 1.57
CA ILE A 165 -3.03 -17.81 0.87
C ILE A 165 -2.04 -17.88 -0.29
N LEU A 166 -1.98 -16.83 -1.12
CA LEU A 166 -1.08 -16.76 -2.27
C LEU A 166 0.39 -16.73 -1.82
N GLY A 167 0.71 -15.98 -0.76
CA GLY A 167 2.04 -15.96 -0.16
C GLY A 167 2.46 -17.34 0.33
N ASN A 168 1.58 -18.05 1.05
CA ASN A 168 1.85 -19.42 1.48
C ASN A 168 2.07 -20.38 0.29
N GLN A 169 1.26 -20.28 -0.76
CA GLN A 169 1.43 -21.09 -1.97
C GLN A 169 2.76 -20.78 -2.67
N ALA A 170 3.13 -19.51 -2.79
CA ALA A 170 4.41 -19.08 -3.36
C ALA A 170 5.59 -19.65 -2.57
N THR A 171 5.53 -19.64 -1.24
CA THR A 171 6.54 -20.27 -0.38
C THR A 171 6.72 -21.75 -0.72
N TRP A 172 5.65 -22.53 -0.82
CA TRP A 172 5.75 -23.96 -1.15
C TRP A 172 6.26 -24.22 -2.57
N ILE A 173 5.87 -23.40 -3.55
CA ILE A 173 6.44 -23.49 -4.92
C ILE A 173 7.95 -23.23 -4.89
N ALA A 174 8.40 -22.25 -4.11
CA ALA A 174 9.81 -21.95 -3.95
C ALA A 174 10.57 -23.09 -3.26
N VAL A 175 10.03 -23.64 -2.17
CA VAL A 175 10.60 -24.81 -1.45
C VAL A 175 10.79 -25.98 -2.41
N ILE A 176 9.74 -26.36 -3.15
CA ILE A 176 9.84 -27.45 -4.14
C ILE A 176 10.95 -27.16 -5.15
N GLY A 177 11.04 -25.93 -5.65
CA GLY A 177 12.07 -25.54 -6.62
C GLY A 177 13.49 -25.63 -6.09
N LEU A 178 13.69 -25.30 -4.80
CA LEU A 178 14.97 -25.37 -4.10
C LEU A 178 15.35 -26.83 -3.80
N GLU A 179 14.46 -27.58 -3.15
CA GLU A 179 14.71 -28.96 -2.72
C GLU A 179 14.93 -29.93 -3.89
N THR A 180 14.17 -29.74 -4.97
CA THR A 180 14.33 -30.58 -6.17
C THR A 180 15.49 -30.16 -7.05
N GLY A 181 16.05 -28.97 -6.85
CA GLY A 181 17.09 -28.39 -7.70
C GLY A 181 16.59 -27.85 -9.05
N LEU A 182 15.28 -27.68 -9.23
CA LEU A 182 14.69 -27.12 -10.46
C LEU A 182 15.21 -25.69 -10.74
N PHE A 183 15.26 -24.82 -9.73
CA PHE A 183 15.80 -23.47 -9.91
C PHE A 183 17.27 -23.49 -10.32
N LYS A 184 18.07 -24.34 -9.66
CA LYS A 184 19.49 -24.50 -9.99
C LYS A 184 19.68 -24.99 -11.43
N THR A 185 18.91 -26.00 -11.84
CA THR A 185 18.97 -26.55 -13.20
C THR A 185 18.63 -25.50 -14.26
N ILE A 186 17.58 -24.69 -14.02
CA ILE A 186 17.21 -23.57 -14.89
C ILE A 186 18.31 -22.51 -14.92
N SER A 187 18.90 -22.17 -13.77
CA SER A 187 20.01 -21.21 -13.66
C SER A 187 21.24 -21.67 -14.43
N ASP A 188 21.62 -22.94 -14.29
CA ASP A 188 22.83 -23.52 -14.91
C ASP A 188 22.71 -23.59 -16.44
N ARG A 189 21.50 -23.66 -16.99
CA ARG A 189 21.26 -23.53 -18.44
C ARG A 189 21.46 -22.09 -18.95
N SER A 190 21.56 -21.11 -18.04
CA SER A 190 21.71 -19.67 -18.30
C SER A 190 20.67 -19.11 -19.29
N LYS A 191 20.76 -17.83 -19.69
CA LYS A 191 19.74 -17.05 -20.43
C LYS A 191 19.12 -17.67 -21.70
N LYS A 192 19.60 -18.81 -22.17
CA LYS A 192 19.06 -19.54 -23.34
C LYS A 192 17.64 -20.08 -23.13
N GLY A 193 17.19 -20.13 -21.87
CA GLY A 193 15.89 -20.69 -21.50
C GLY A 193 15.85 -22.22 -21.62
N VAL A 194 14.86 -22.84 -20.98
CA VAL A 194 14.70 -24.29 -20.96
C VAL A 194 13.22 -24.69 -20.99
N SER A 195 12.88 -25.69 -21.79
CA SER A 195 11.52 -26.22 -21.86
C SER A 195 11.24 -27.17 -20.67
N ALA A 196 9.97 -27.30 -20.30
CA ALA A 196 9.56 -28.27 -19.29
C ALA A 196 9.90 -29.72 -19.69
N ASP A 197 9.84 -30.04 -20.99
CA ASP A 197 10.24 -31.34 -21.54
C ASP A 197 11.74 -31.62 -21.36
N ALA A 198 12.58 -30.60 -21.55
CA ALA A 198 14.02 -30.72 -21.30
C ALA A 198 14.29 -30.90 -19.80
N LEU A 199 13.69 -30.07 -18.93
CA LEU A 199 13.82 -30.20 -17.47
C LEU A 199 13.39 -31.59 -16.97
N SER A 200 12.23 -32.08 -17.43
CA SER A 200 11.72 -33.41 -17.09
C SER A 200 12.70 -34.52 -17.46
N LYS A 201 13.27 -34.48 -18.67
CA LYS A 201 14.28 -35.46 -19.13
C LYS A 201 15.58 -35.35 -18.35
N ASP A 202 16.08 -34.13 -18.14
CA ASP A 202 17.35 -33.88 -17.47
C ASP A 202 17.34 -34.36 -16.01
N MET A 203 16.19 -34.18 -15.33
CA MET A 203 16.04 -34.49 -13.91
C MET A 203 15.38 -35.84 -13.65
N GLY A 204 14.89 -36.53 -14.68
CA GLY A 204 14.15 -37.78 -14.55
C GLY A 204 12.78 -37.63 -13.86
N PHE A 205 12.18 -36.43 -13.93
CA PHE A 205 10.90 -36.13 -13.29
C PHE A 205 9.73 -36.33 -14.24
N ASP A 206 8.54 -36.57 -13.67
CA ASP A 206 7.30 -36.61 -14.44
C ASP A 206 7.05 -35.27 -15.16
N LEU A 207 6.74 -35.36 -16.46
CA LEU A 207 6.55 -34.20 -17.32
C LEU A 207 5.33 -33.37 -16.90
N GLY A 208 4.25 -34.01 -16.46
CA GLY A 208 3.05 -33.33 -16.00
C GLY A 208 3.32 -32.49 -14.75
N ALA A 209 4.02 -33.06 -13.78
CA ALA A 209 4.46 -32.39 -12.56
C ALA A 209 5.40 -31.22 -12.85
N VAL A 210 6.42 -31.40 -13.71
CA VAL A 210 7.34 -30.32 -14.09
C VAL A 210 6.59 -29.18 -14.79
N ARG A 211 5.68 -29.50 -15.72
CA ARG A 211 4.85 -28.47 -16.39
C ARG A 211 3.98 -27.70 -15.41
N ALA A 212 3.36 -28.40 -14.46
CA ALA A 212 2.54 -27.76 -13.43
C ALA A 212 3.39 -26.82 -12.55
N TRP A 213 4.56 -27.28 -12.12
CA TRP A 213 5.47 -26.48 -11.32
C TRP A 213 5.99 -25.26 -12.10
N CYS A 214 6.48 -25.41 -13.33
CA CYS A 214 6.99 -24.29 -14.12
C CYS A 214 5.93 -23.21 -14.36
N ARG A 215 4.68 -23.59 -14.67
CA ARG A 215 3.56 -22.66 -14.83
C ARG A 215 3.26 -21.90 -13.54
N SER A 216 3.31 -22.60 -12.41
CA SER A 216 3.07 -22.00 -11.09
C SER A 216 4.20 -21.04 -10.72
N ALA A 217 5.45 -21.46 -10.90
CA ALA A 217 6.63 -20.63 -10.65
C ALA A 217 6.67 -19.39 -11.54
N TYR A 218 6.23 -19.50 -12.80
CA TYR A 218 5.99 -18.35 -13.68
C TYR A 218 4.90 -17.42 -13.15
N ALA A 219 3.74 -17.96 -12.76
CA ALA A 219 2.62 -17.16 -12.25
C ALA A 219 2.96 -16.36 -10.97
N TYR A 220 3.85 -16.90 -10.12
CA TYR A 220 4.34 -16.20 -8.92
C TYR A 220 5.58 -15.33 -9.18
N GLY A 221 6.08 -15.24 -10.42
CA GLY A 221 7.20 -14.38 -10.80
C GLY A 221 8.59 -14.91 -10.45
N PHE A 222 8.70 -16.18 -10.06
CA PHE A 222 10.01 -16.83 -9.89
C PHE A 222 10.66 -17.16 -11.25
N LEU A 223 9.84 -17.43 -12.26
CA LEU A 223 10.28 -17.66 -13.63
C LEU A 223 9.70 -16.62 -14.59
N GLU A 224 10.42 -16.38 -15.68
CA GLU A 224 9.87 -15.81 -16.90
C GLU A 224 9.73 -16.91 -17.97
N TRP A 225 8.89 -16.67 -18.97
CA TRP A 225 8.70 -17.58 -20.08
C TRP A 225 8.66 -16.80 -21.40
N GLU A 226 9.32 -17.34 -22.41
CA GLU A 226 9.23 -16.90 -23.79
C GLU A 226 8.96 -18.10 -24.71
N GLU A 227 8.27 -17.85 -25.82
CA GLU A 227 7.84 -18.90 -26.74
C GLU A 227 9.01 -19.68 -27.37
N GLU A 228 10.05 -18.97 -27.80
CA GLU A 228 11.20 -19.57 -28.48
C GLU A 228 12.21 -20.22 -27.51
N SER A 229 12.43 -19.59 -26.35
CA SER A 229 13.51 -19.95 -25.42
C SER A 229 13.02 -20.78 -24.22
N GLY A 230 11.73 -20.74 -23.88
CA GLY A 230 11.16 -21.46 -22.75
C GLY A 230 11.31 -20.71 -21.42
N TYR A 231 11.47 -21.44 -20.31
CA TYR A 231 11.53 -20.85 -18.97
C TYR A 231 12.95 -20.38 -18.61
N ARG A 232 13.02 -19.26 -17.90
CA ARG A 232 14.24 -18.74 -17.26
C ARG A 232 13.93 -18.20 -15.87
N LEU A 233 14.94 -18.02 -15.04
CA LEU A 233 14.76 -17.34 -13.76
C LEU A 233 14.30 -15.89 -13.99
N GLY A 234 13.36 -15.44 -13.16
CA GLY A 234 12.94 -14.05 -13.14
C GLY A 234 14.09 -13.12 -12.71
N PRO A 235 13.96 -11.81 -12.94
CA PRO A 235 14.99 -10.83 -12.58
C PRO A 235 15.38 -10.95 -11.10
N HIS A 236 16.68 -11.04 -10.84
CA HIS A 236 17.29 -11.19 -9.52
C HIS A 236 16.96 -12.49 -8.76
N MET A 237 16.22 -13.43 -9.35
CA MET A 237 15.84 -14.67 -8.65
C MET A 237 17.03 -15.59 -8.41
N GLU A 238 18.07 -15.52 -9.24
CA GLU A 238 19.31 -16.25 -8.99
C GLU A 238 19.98 -15.77 -7.70
N GLU A 239 20.14 -14.46 -7.53
CA GLU A 239 20.77 -13.85 -6.35
C GLU A 239 19.93 -14.06 -5.08
N LEU A 240 18.60 -13.95 -5.21
CA LEU A 240 17.67 -14.09 -4.08
C LEU A 240 17.53 -15.55 -3.63
N LEU A 241 17.53 -16.52 -4.55
CA LEU A 241 17.20 -17.92 -4.23
C LEU A 241 18.41 -18.85 -4.17
N LEU A 242 19.52 -18.56 -4.87
CA LEU A 242 20.59 -19.55 -5.09
C LEU A 242 21.99 -19.10 -4.65
N LYS A 243 22.19 -17.84 -4.22
CA LYS A 243 23.52 -17.29 -3.86
C LYS A 243 23.67 -17.05 -2.36
N PRO A 244 24.05 -18.05 -1.54
CA PRO A 244 24.11 -17.90 -0.07
C PRO A 244 25.06 -16.79 0.42
N ASP A 245 26.10 -16.47 -0.34
CA ASP A 245 27.05 -15.40 0.00
C ASP A 245 26.55 -13.98 -0.38
N HIS A 246 25.39 -13.87 -1.05
CA HIS A 246 24.85 -12.58 -1.45
C HIS A 246 24.04 -11.94 -0.30
N PRO A 247 24.18 -10.64 0.00
CA PRO A 247 23.46 -10.00 1.12
C PRO A 247 21.93 -10.04 1.03
N ALA A 248 21.39 -10.19 -0.18
CA ALA A 248 19.95 -10.30 -0.42
C ALA A 248 19.44 -11.74 -0.46
N TYR A 249 20.28 -12.74 -0.18
CA TYR A 249 19.89 -14.14 -0.23
C TYR A 249 18.76 -14.47 0.74
N GLN A 250 17.72 -15.11 0.23
CA GLN A 250 16.52 -15.52 0.96
C GLN A 250 16.23 -17.02 0.86
N GLY A 251 16.96 -17.79 0.03
CA GLY A 251 16.72 -19.22 -0.14
C GLY A 251 16.66 -20.01 1.19
N GLY A 252 17.64 -19.77 2.07
CA GLY A 252 17.65 -20.40 3.40
C GLY A 252 16.54 -19.92 4.35
N GLN A 253 16.04 -18.69 4.18
CA GLN A 253 14.88 -18.21 4.95
C GLN A 253 13.60 -18.92 4.53
N ILE A 254 13.42 -19.14 3.23
CA ILE A 254 12.26 -19.85 2.66
C ILE A 254 12.17 -21.27 3.23
N GLU A 255 13.28 -22.01 3.21
CA GLU A 255 13.36 -23.36 3.78
C GLU A 255 13.10 -23.37 5.30
N PHE A 256 13.69 -22.41 6.03
CA PHE A 256 13.47 -22.27 7.47
C PHE A 256 11.97 -22.06 7.82
N TYR A 257 11.31 -21.12 7.15
CA TYR A 257 9.89 -20.85 7.39
C TYR A 257 8.98 -22.01 6.96
N ALA A 258 9.36 -22.75 5.91
CA ALA A 258 8.65 -23.96 5.53
C ALA A 258 8.78 -25.06 6.57
N ALA A 259 9.97 -25.25 7.16
CA ALA A 259 10.18 -26.22 8.23
C ALA A 259 9.34 -25.92 9.49
N LEU A 260 9.12 -24.64 9.82
CA LEU A 260 8.22 -24.25 10.92
C LEU A 260 6.76 -24.71 10.72
N ASN A 261 6.32 -24.95 9.47
CA ASN A 261 4.97 -25.45 9.23
C ASN A 261 4.72 -26.84 9.84
N GLU A 262 5.75 -27.68 10.00
CA GLU A 262 5.59 -28.97 10.67
C GLU A 262 5.22 -28.78 12.15
N SER A 263 5.82 -27.78 12.81
CA SER A 263 5.42 -27.38 14.17
C SER A 263 4.00 -26.83 14.19
N TYR A 264 3.60 -26.05 13.18
CA TYR A 264 2.22 -25.53 13.08
C TYR A 264 1.16 -26.62 12.86
N ARG A 265 1.48 -27.75 12.23
CA ARG A 265 0.54 -28.88 12.11
C ARG A 265 0.18 -29.49 13.46
N ARG A 266 1.13 -29.54 14.40
CA ARG A 266 0.91 -30.07 15.76
C ARG A 266 0.33 -29.04 16.72
N TYR A 267 0.43 -27.76 16.37
CA TYR A 267 0.04 -26.64 17.23
C TYR A 267 -1.43 -26.66 17.69
N PRO A 268 -2.44 -27.01 16.86
CA PRO A 268 -3.82 -27.14 17.34
C PRO A 268 -3.99 -28.19 18.44
N GLN A 269 -3.19 -29.26 18.42
CA GLN A 269 -3.20 -30.28 19.47
C GLN A 269 -2.51 -29.75 20.73
N PHE A 270 -1.35 -29.12 20.59
CA PHE A 270 -0.67 -28.43 21.69
C PHE A 270 -1.57 -27.40 22.38
N LEU A 271 -2.31 -26.59 21.64
CA LEU A 271 -3.26 -25.62 22.20
C LEU A 271 -4.39 -26.28 23.02
N ARG A 272 -4.74 -27.54 22.71
CA ARG A 272 -5.79 -28.29 23.40
C ARG A 272 -5.27 -29.06 24.62
N SER A 273 -4.07 -29.63 24.54
CA SER A 273 -3.52 -30.50 25.59
C SER A 273 -2.44 -29.87 26.47
N GLY A 274 -1.75 -28.82 25.99
CA GLY A 274 -0.58 -28.23 26.64
C GLY A 274 0.70 -29.08 26.54
N GLU A 275 0.65 -30.20 25.82
CA GLU A 275 1.76 -31.15 25.69
C GLU A 275 2.45 -31.02 24.32
N ASN A 276 3.78 -30.87 24.32
CA ASN A 276 4.64 -30.78 23.12
C ASN A 276 4.94 -32.17 22.52
#